data_AF-A0A530BQE9-F1
#
_entry.id   AF-A0A530BQE9-F1
#
_cell.length_a   1.000
_cell.length_b   1.000
_cell.length_c   1.000
_cell.angle_alpha   90.00
_cell.angle_beta   90.00
_cell.angle_gamma   90.00
#
_symmetry.space_group_name_H-M   'P 1'
#
loop_
_entity.id
_entity.type
_entity.pdbx_description
1 polymer ?
#
loop_
_entity_poly.entity_id
_entity_poly.type
_entity_poly.pdbx_seq_one_letter_code
_entity_poly.pdbx_strand_id
1 'polypeptide(L)'
;QQSDSNTDSIFEFEPAFEKSGSTAEPRTRTVEPPKTYPLGIVLKACPEIADYAVDGIGNWRDLMVTAAQVRGYLGVSPSAYEDACHVMGQETAAMVIACILQRAQHINSAGGYLRVLTDKARAGEFSVGPMLMAALKANGSPTRMAG
;
A
#
# COMPACT_ATOMS: atom_id res chain seq x y z
N GLN A 1 35.93 -2.61 -47.27
CA GLN A 1 34.93 -3.70 -47.34
C GLN A 1 35.39 -4.80 -46.42
N GLN A 2 34.42 -5.47 -45.76
CA GLN A 2 34.50 -6.49 -44.70
C GLN A 2 34.79 -5.86 -43.32
N SER A 3 33.86 -5.78 -42.35
CA SER A 3 32.99 -6.83 -41.74
C SER A 3 33.88 -7.98 -41.24
N ASP A 4 33.94 -8.38 -39.97
CA ASP A 4 32.91 -8.59 -38.96
C ASP A 4 33.55 -8.47 -37.56
N SER A 5 32.86 -7.86 -36.58
CA SER A 5 33.25 -7.94 -35.17
C SER A 5 32.27 -8.82 -34.41
N ASN A 6 32.68 -10.08 -34.20
CA ASN A 6 32.24 -10.85 -33.06
C ASN A 6 33.47 -11.08 -32.18
N THR A 7 33.43 -10.62 -30.94
CA THR A 7 34.31 -11.11 -29.87
C THR A 7 33.49 -11.05 -28.59
N ASP A 8 32.81 -12.17 -28.39
CA ASP A 8 32.56 -12.82 -27.11
C ASP A 8 33.78 -12.67 -26.19
N SER A 9 33.55 -12.22 -24.95
CA SER A 9 34.22 -12.84 -23.80
C SER A 9 33.70 -12.34 -22.45
N ILE A 10 33.11 -13.31 -21.75
CA ILE A 10 33.44 -13.67 -20.36
C ILE A 10 32.97 -12.66 -19.28
N PHE A 11 31.73 -12.85 -18.83
CA PHE A 11 31.38 -12.56 -17.44
C PHE A 11 31.44 -13.86 -16.66
N GLU A 12 32.52 -14.03 -15.89
CA GLU A 12 32.65 -15.09 -14.88
C GLU A 12 31.57 -14.90 -13.80
N PHE A 13 30.70 -15.90 -13.71
CA PHE A 13 29.85 -16.16 -12.57
C PHE A 13 30.71 -16.74 -11.44
N GLU A 14 30.66 -16.14 -10.25
CA GLU A 14 30.89 -16.89 -9.01
C GLU A 14 29.62 -16.87 -8.14
N PRO A 15 29.07 -18.04 -7.80
CA PRO A 15 27.90 -18.21 -6.97
C PRO A 15 28.30 -18.34 -5.49
N ALA A 16 27.63 -17.61 -4.61
CA ALA A 16 27.66 -17.90 -3.18
C ALA A 16 26.22 -17.87 -2.64
N PHE A 17 25.44 -18.88 -3.01
CA PHE A 17 24.21 -19.19 -2.31
C PHE A 17 24.16 -20.67 -1.97
N GLU A 18 24.74 -21.01 -0.83
CA GLU A 18 24.43 -22.20 -0.07
C GLU A 18 24.18 -21.69 1.37
N LYS A 19 23.07 -21.98 2.04
CA LYS A 19 22.59 -23.33 2.29
C LYS A 19 21.23 -23.30 3.01
N SER A 20 20.46 -24.35 2.77
CA SER A 20 19.35 -24.90 3.58
C SER A 20 17.94 -24.35 3.36
N GLY A 21 17.28 -24.93 2.35
CA GLY A 21 16.28 -25.96 2.61
C GLY A 21 15.02 -25.56 3.36
N SER A 22 13.97 -25.28 2.60
CA SER A 22 12.65 -25.83 2.92
C SER A 22 11.85 -26.01 1.63
N THR A 23 11.58 -27.27 1.34
CA THR A 23 10.45 -27.81 0.58
C THR A 23 9.59 -26.79 -0.16
N ALA A 24 9.65 -26.89 -1.50
CA ALA A 24 8.61 -26.41 -2.37
C ALA A 24 7.28 -27.06 -1.97
N GLU A 25 6.48 -26.34 -1.20
CA GLU A 25 5.04 -26.43 -1.31
C GLU A 25 4.61 -25.27 -2.20
N PRO A 26 4.00 -25.51 -3.37
CA PRO A 26 3.17 -24.50 -3.99
C PRO A 26 2.04 -24.28 -2.99
N ARG A 27 2.20 -23.32 -2.07
CA ARG A 27 1.10 -22.82 -1.27
C ARG A 27 0.10 -22.34 -2.30
N THR A 28 -0.90 -23.18 -2.53
CA THR A 28 -2.09 -22.90 -3.29
C THR A 28 -2.52 -21.53 -2.80
N ARG A 29 -2.20 -20.49 -3.58
CA ARG A 29 -2.71 -19.15 -3.35
C ARG A 29 -4.20 -19.36 -3.42
N THR A 30 -4.81 -19.47 -2.24
CA THR A 30 -6.23 -19.23 -2.09
C THR A 30 -6.40 -17.85 -2.69
N VAL A 31 -6.87 -17.82 -3.93
CA VAL A 31 -7.49 -16.65 -4.52
C VAL A 31 -8.73 -16.46 -3.66
N GLU A 32 -8.51 -15.85 -2.50
CA GLU A 32 -9.60 -15.44 -1.64
C GLU A 32 -10.39 -14.41 -2.46
N PRO A 33 -11.73 -14.48 -2.43
CA PRO A 33 -12.57 -13.48 -3.09
C PRO A 33 -12.15 -12.09 -2.61
N PRO A 34 -12.29 -11.03 -3.45
CA PRO A 34 -11.81 -9.71 -3.10
C PRO A 34 -12.36 -9.32 -1.74
N LYS A 35 -11.47 -9.24 -0.74
CA LYS A 35 -11.78 -8.75 0.61
C LYS A 35 -11.98 -7.24 0.52
N THR A 36 -13.02 -6.82 -0.19
CA THR A 36 -13.45 -5.43 -0.23
C THR A 36 -14.05 -5.13 1.14
N TYR A 37 -13.28 -4.46 1.99
CA TYR A 37 -13.77 -3.92 3.25
C TYR A 37 -14.94 -2.99 2.96
N PRO A 38 -16.11 -3.10 3.59
CA PRO A 38 -17.19 -2.17 3.32
C PRO A 38 -16.72 -0.74 3.61
N LEU A 39 -17.08 0.20 2.74
CA LEU A 39 -16.65 1.60 2.82
C LEU A 39 -16.88 2.20 4.22
N GLY A 40 -18.00 1.86 4.87
CA GLY A 40 -18.29 2.31 6.23
C GLY A 40 -17.27 1.87 7.28
N ILE A 41 -16.68 0.68 7.15
CA ILE A 41 -15.58 0.24 8.03
C ILE A 41 -14.33 1.05 7.74
N VAL A 42 -14.04 1.36 6.48
CA VAL A 42 -12.89 2.18 6.10
C VAL A 42 -12.98 3.59 6.67
N LEU A 43 -14.15 4.23 6.52
CA LEU A 43 -14.39 5.57 7.05
C LEU A 43 -14.37 5.61 8.57
N LYS A 44 -14.85 4.56 9.24
CA LYS A 44 -14.73 4.43 10.71
C LYS A 44 -13.27 4.25 11.16
N ALA A 45 -12.47 3.57 10.36
CA ALA A 45 -11.04 3.37 10.61
C ALA A 45 -10.20 4.60 10.32
N CYS A 46 -10.64 5.47 9.41
CA CYS A 46 -9.90 6.63 8.95
C CYS A 46 -10.83 7.87 8.86
N PRO A 47 -11.41 8.34 9.98
CA PRO A 47 -12.33 9.48 9.97
C PRO A 47 -11.71 10.76 9.40
N GLU A 48 -10.40 10.99 9.58
CA GLU A 48 -9.73 12.22 9.13
C GLU A 48 -9.83 12.47 7.62
N ILE A 49 -10.03 11.43 6.80
CA ILE A 49 -10.18 11.63 5.35
C ILE A 49 -11.49 12.33 4.99
N ALA A 50 -12.51 12.23 5.85
CA ALA A 50 -13.82 12.84 5.59
C ALA A 50 -13.74 14.38 5.62
N ASP A 51 -12.84 14.96 6.41
CA ASP A 51 -12.61 16.41 6.48
C ASP A 51 -12.11 17.01 5.15
N TYR A 52 -11.60 16.17 4.23
CA TYR A 52 -11.12 16.58 2.91
C TYR A 52 -12.16 16.41 1.80
N ALA A 53 -13.35 15.86 2.12
CA ALA A 53 -14.41 15.65 1.15
C ALA A 53 -15.48 16.75 1.27
N VAL A 54 -15.63 17.58 0.24
CA VAL A 54 -16.58 18.72 0.22
C VAL A 54 -18.03 18.27 0.43
N ASP A 55 -18.44 17.21 -0.26
CA ASP A 55 -19.80 16.65 -0.20
C ASP A 55 -19.88 15.37 0.66
N GLY A 56 -18.81 15.04 1.39
CA GLY A 56 -18.65 13.77 2.08
C GLY A 56 -18.26 12.60 1.17
N ILE A 57 -18.19 11.40 1.75
CA ILE A 57 -17.78 10.18 1.06
C ILE A 57 -18.92 9.15 1.13
N GLY A 58 -19.71 9.05 0.06
CA GLY A 58 -20.87 8.15 -0.01
C GLY A 58 -20.58 6.83 -0.74
N ASN A 59 -19.56 6.82 -1.60
CA ASN A 59 -19.17 5.64 -2.37
C ASN A 59 -17.64 5.56 -2.56
N TRP A 60 -17.16 4.46 -3.13
CA TRP A 60 -15.73 4.24 -3.37
C TRP A 60 -15.08 5.25 -4.31
N ARG A 61 -15.83 5.77 -5.29
CA ARG A 61 -15.34 6.81 -6.20
C ARG A 61 -15.04 8.09 -5.45
N ASP A 62 -15.93 8.48 -4.53
CA ASP A 62 -15.72 9.66 -3.69
C ASP A 62 -14.47 9.49 -2.81
N LEU A 63 -14.26 8.29 -2.25
CA LEU A 63 -13.05 7.98 -1.49
C LEU A 63 -11.80 8.08 -2.37
N MET A 64 -11.82 7.51 -3.57
CA MET A 64 -10.68 7.56 -4.49
C MET A 64 -10.34 9.00 -4.91
N VAL A 65 -11.36 9.82 -5.20
CA VAL A 65 -11.18 11.24 -5.53
C VAL A 65 -10.62 12.02 -4.35
N THR A 66 -11.11 11.76 -3.14
CA THR A 66 -10.62 12.41 -1.91
C THR A 66 -9.18 11.98 -1.61
N ALA A 67 -8.87 10.68 -1.69
CA ALA A 67 -7.52 10.16 -1.52
C ALA A 67 -6.51 10.73 -2.53
N ALA A 68 -6.93 10.91 -3.78
CA ALA A 68 -6.11 11.52 -4.82
C ALA A 68 -5.80 13.01 -4.58
N GLN A 69 -6.60 13.71 -3.76
CA GLN A 69 -6.30 15.06 -3.28
C GLN A 69 -5.39 14.99 -2.05
N VAL A 70 -5.74 14.15 -1.08
CA VAL A 70 -5.02 13.95 0.18
C VAL A 70 -3.55 13.56 -0.03
N ARG A 71 -3.25 12.76 -1.05
CA ARG A 71 -1.85 12.41 -1.40
C ARG A 71 -0.96 13.66 -1.56
N GLY A 72 -1.50 14.77 -2.07
CA GLY A 72 -0.77 16.02 -2.24
C GLY A 72 -0.40 16.65 -0.89
N TYR A 73 -1.36 16.71 0.03
CA TYR A 73 -1.14 17.20 1.40
C TYR A 73 -0.15 16.35 2.19
N LEU A 74 -0.12 15.04 1.92
CA LEU A 74 0.83 14.11 2.53
C LEU A 74 2.24 14.14 1.89
N GLY A 75 2.47 14.94 0.85
CA GLY A 75 3.75 14.95 0.13
C GLY A 75 4.03 13.66 -0.66
N VAL A 76 2.99 12.92 -1.03
CA VAL A 76 3.08 11.73 -1.88
C VAL A 76 3.11 12.16 -3.35
N SER A 77 4.23 11.91 -4.02
CA SER A 77 4.41 12.20 -5.44
C SER A 77 3.40 11.44 -6.32
N PRO A 78 2.93 12.01 -7.44
CA PRO A 78 1.99 11.34 -8.36
C PRO A 78 2.45 9.92 -8.76
N SER A 79 3.71 9.78 -9.16
CA SER A 79 4.30 8.50 -9.58
C SER A 79 4.24 7.40 -8.51
N ALA A 80 4.40 7.75 -7.24
CA ALA A 80 4.30 6.78 -6.14
C ALA A 80 2.86 6.32 -5.92
N TYR A 81 1.89 7.21 -6.08
CA TYR A 81 0.48 6.87 -5.99
C TYR A 81 -0.01 6.06 -7.20
N GLU A 82 0.49 6.38 -8.39
CA GLU A 82 0.21 5.62 -9.61
C GLU A 82 0.79 4.19 -9.53
N ASP A 83 2.04 4.03 -9.08
CA ASP A 83 2.64 2.70 -8.88
C ASP A 83 1.84 1.90 -7.82
N ALA A 84 1.45 2.56 -6.73
CA ALA A 84 0.57 1.96 -5.74
C ALA A 84 -0.73 1.47 -6.38
N CYS A 85 -1.45 2.33 -7.12
CA CYS A 85 -2.68 1.95 -7.81
C CYS A 85 -2.49 0.77 -8.77
N HIS A 86 -1.39 0.72 -9.52
CA HIS A 86 -1.09 -0.39 -10.44
C HIS A 86 -0.84 -1.70 -9.72
N VAL A 87 -0.16 -1.68 -8.57
CA VAL A 87 0.23 -2.90 -7.84
C VAL A 87 -0.88 -3.42 -6.93
N MET A 88 -1.54 -2.54 -6.16
CA MET A 88 -2.51 -2.93 -5.13
C MET A 88 -3.99 -2.71 -5.54
N GLY A 89 -4.23 -2.03 -6.67
CA GLY A 89 -5.54 -1.60 -7.12
C GLY A 89 -5.97 -0.25 -6.56
N GLN A 90 -6.87 0.45 -7.27
CA GLN A 90 -7.27 1.83 -6.94
C GLN A 90 -7.98 1.93 -5.60
N GLU A 91 -8.91 1.01 -5.30
CA GLU A 91 -9.65 0.99 -4.04
C GLU A 91 -8.71 0.77 -2.85
N THR A 92 -7.79 -0.20 -2.97
CA THR A 92 -6.79 -0.48 -1.94
C THR A 92 -5.82 0.67 -1.75
N ALA A 93 -5.35 1.29 -2.83
CA ALA A 93 -4.47 2.46 -2.75
C ALA A 93 -5.17 3.62 -2.03
N ALA A 94 -6.46 3.87 -2.31
CA ALA A 94 -7.24 4.87 -1.60
C ALA A 94 -7.39 4.54 -0.11
N MET A 95 -7.65 3.28 0.25
CA MET A 95 -7.66 2.83 1.65
C MET A 95 -6.32 3.07 2.35
N VAL A 96 -5.20 2.79 1.66
CA VAL A 96 -3.85 3.00 2.21
C VAL A 96 -3.60 4.49 2.44
N ILE A 97 -3.95 5.36 1.50
CA ILE A 97 -3.83 6.82 1.70
C ILE A 97 -4.65 7.28 2.89
N ALA A 98 -5.89 6.81 3.04
CA ALA A 98 -6.73 7.12 4.20
C ALA A 98 -6.07 6.67 5.52
N CYS A 99 -5.51 5.46 5.55
CA CYS A 99 -4.82 4.94 6.73
C CYS A 99 -3.51 5.68 7.03
N ILE A 100 -2.78 6.15 6.01
CA ILE A 100 -1.58 6.96 6.17
C ILE A 100 -1.95 8.32 6.72
N LEU A 101 -2.98 8.98 6.18
CA LEU A 101 -3.50 10.24 6.69
C LEU A 101 -3.83 10.12 8.19
N GLN A 102 -4.57 9.07 8.56
CA GLN A 102 -4.98 8.81 9.95
C GLN A 102 -3.81 8.67 10.93
N ARG A 103 -2.60 8.41 10.42
CA ARG A 103 -1.37 8.26 11.21
C ARG A 103 -0.26 9.20 10.77
N ALA A 104 -0.58 10.26 10.03
CA ALA A 104 0.43 11.12 9.41
C ALA A 104 1.39 11.70 10.46
N GLN A 105 0.90 11.99 11.67
CA GLN A 105 1.71 12.50 12.79
C GLN A 105 2.79 11.52 13.28
N HIS A 106 2.62 10.22 13.01
CA HIS A 106 3.57 9.16 13.40
C HIS A 106 4.41 8.66 12.22
N ILE A 107 4.28 9.26 11.03
CA ILE A 107 4.96 8.83 9.81
C ILE A 107 5.90 9.94 9.36
N ASN A 108 7.20 9.67 9.34
CA ASN A 108 8.21 10.65 8.91
C ASN A 108 8.05 11.06 7.44
N SER A 109 7.74 10.10 6.56
CA SER A 109 7.52 10.37 5.12
C SER A 109 6.44 9.45 4.57
N ALA A 110 5.25 10.02 4.32
CA ALA A 110 4.13 9.28 3.74
C ALA A 110 4.46 8.73 2.34
N GLY A 111 5.16 9.50 1.51
CA GLY A 111 5.59 9.09 0.17
C GLY A 111 6.62 7.96 0.18
N GLY A 112 7.56 7.97 1.13
CA GLY A 112 8.50 6.86 1.31
C GLY A 112 7.80 5.61 1.84
N TYR A 113 6.89 5.79 2.80
CA TYR A 113 6.15 4.69 3.39
C TYR A 113 5.23 3.99 2.37
N LEU A 114 4.53 4.75 1.52
CA LEU A 114 3.70 4.18 0.45
C LEU A 114 4.53 3.33 -0.54
N ARG A 115 5.74 3.75 -0.89
CA ARG A 115 6.63 2.97 -1.76
C ARG A 115 6.99 1.63 -1.14
N VAL A 116 7.37 1.62 0.15
CA VAL A 116 7.66 0.38 0.88
C VAL A 116 6.45 -0.55 0.92
N LEU A 117 5.23 -0.01 1.12
CA LEU A 117 4.01 -0.82 1.07
C LEU A 117 3.75 -1.37 -0.34
N THR A 118 4.07 -0.60 -1.36
CA THR A 118 3.91 -0.98 -2.77
C THR A 118 4.91 -2.09 -3.15
N ASP A 119 6.16 -2.00 -2.71
CA ASP A 119 7.16 -3.06 -2.90
C ASP A 119 6.76 -4.35 -2.19
N LYS A 120 6.23 -4.26 -0.96
CA LYS A 120 5.65 -5.42 -0.26
C LYS A 120 4.45 -6.00 -0.99
N ALA A 121 3.60 -5.15 -1.58
CA ALA A 121 2.46 -5.61 -2.37
C ALA A 121 2.91 -6.34 -3.64
N ARG A 122 3.97 -5.84 -4.30
CA ARG A 122 4.58 -6.49 -5.46
C ARG A 122 5.15 -7.87 -5.10
N ALA A 123 5.74 -8.00 -3.92
CA ALA A 123 6.21 -9.27 -3.37
C ALA A 123 5.08 -10.20 -2.87
N GLY A 124 3.84 -9.72 -2.81
CA GLY A 124 2.70 -10.48 -2.24
C GLY A 124 2.69 -10.56 -0.71
N GLU A 125 3.46 -9.70 -0.05
CA GLU A 125 3.64 -9.64 1.42
C GLU A 125 2.79 -8.53 2.07
N PHE A 126 2.00 -7.80 1.28
CA PHE A 126 1.14 -6.73 1.78
C PHE A 126 -0.31 -7.19 1.91
N SER A 127 -0.97 -6.69 2.95
CA SER A 127 -2.43 -6.74 3.11
C SER A 127 -2.90 -5.48 3.82
N VAL A 128 -3.97 -4.87 3.32
CA VAL A 128 -4.53 -3.64 3.92
C VAL A 128 -5.24 -3.91 5.26
N GLY A 129 -5.68 -5.14 5.50
CA GLY A 129 -6.42 -5.54 6.71
C GLY A 129 -5.74 -5.18 8.02
N PRO A 130 -4.50 -5.62 8.29
CA PRO A 130 -3.78 -5.26 9.51
C PRO A 130 -3.61 -3.74 9.69
N MET A 131 -3.38 -3.03 8.58
CA MET A 131 -3.28 -1.57 8.59
C MET A 131 -4.59 -0.93 9.03
N LEU A 132 -5.71 -1.39 8.46
CA LEU A 132 -7.07 -0.93 8.76
C LEU A 132 -7.49 -1.27 10.20
N MET A 133 -7.22 -2.48 10.66
CA MET A 133 -7.55 -2.93 12.02
C MET A 133 -6.78 -2.15 13.08
N ALA A 134 -5.50 -1.85 12.82
CA ALA A 134 -4.73 -1.01 13.73
C ALA A 134 -5.27 0.44 13.76
N ALA A 135 -5.89 0.94 12.67
CA ALA A 135 -6.48 2.28 12.63
C ALA A 135 -7.82 2.30 13.38
N LEU A 136 -8.66 1.27 13.19
CA LEU A 136 -9.86 1.05 14.01
C LEU A 136 -9.54 0.97 15.50
N LYS A 137 -8.46 0.27 15.88
CA LYS A 137 -8.07 0.17 17.30
C LYS A 137 -7.62 1.52 17.86
N ALA A 138 -6.87 2.31 17.08
CA ALA A 138 -6.44 3.64 17.49
C ALA A 138 -7.63 4.60 17.69
N ASN A 139 -8.68 4.47 16.86
CA ASN A 139 -9.87 5.31 16.95
C ASN A 139 -10.92 4.76 17.93
N GLY A 140 -10.89 3.46 18.21
CA GLY A 140 -11.82 2.74 19.08
C GLY A 140 -11.56 2.90 20.57
N SER A 141 -10.57 3.69 20.95
CA SER A 141 -10.41 4.19 22.33
C SER A 141 -11.00 5.60 22.44
N PRO A 142 -12.32 5.75 22.69
CA PRO A 142 -12.78 6.97 23.32
C PRO A 142 -12.10 7.02 24.69
N THR A 143 -11.46 8.15 24.98
CA THR A 143 -11.24 8.69 26.31
C THR A 143 -12.03 7.93 27.38
N ARG A 144 -11.36 7.07 28.15
CA ARG A 144 -11.82 6.87 29.52
C ARG A 144 -11.64 8.21 30.18
N MET A 145 -12.76 8.92 30.32
CA MET A 145 -12.90 9.99 31.29
C MET A 145 -12.48 9.39 32.64
N ALA A 146 -11.29 9.72 33.10
CA ALA A 146 -10.93 9.61 34.50
C ALA A 146 -11.10 11.02 35.05
N GLY A 147 -12.09 11.16 35.93
CA GLY A 147 -12.40 12.40 36.64
C GLY A 147 -11.45 12.67 37.80
#